data_AF-A0A9X1Z880-F1
#
_entry.id   AF-A0A9X1Z880-F1
#
_cell.length_a   1.000
_cell.length_b   1.000
_cell.length_c   1.000
_cell.angle_alpha   90.00
_cell.angle_beta   90.00
_cell.angle_gamma   90.00
#
_symmetry.space_group_name_H-M   'P 1'
#
loop_
_entity.id
_entity.type
_entity.pdbx_description
1 polymer ?
#
loop_
_entity_poly.entity_id
_entity_poly.type
_entity_poly.pdbx_seq_one_letter_code
_entity_poly.pdbx_strand_id
1 'polypeptide(L)'
;MGINEFFEKVLGQKLPNQYSWGCFVPARNAMCLTIWQEEISHGRVEVHSETPYRTKAGHINHNWTARKNDLELVQSGVATFGVMISCGKMIDEDKWNIMQLNSHQIFKLTDLQFDNGSQKWTMAVDLCKPVMVEKVCFNAEPALATIAKSKLAFITVSKAIKLGWQLVGLNETVATLMLNSKQKMTVSLIDGSYTR
;
A
#
# COMPACT_ATOMS: atom_id res chain seq x y z
N MET A 1 -20.26 6.30 0.35
CA MET A 1 -19.40 5.28 0.97
C MET A 1 -18.27 5.98 1.71
N GLY A 2 -18.05 5.65 2.98
CA GLY A 2 -16.96 6.26 3.78
C GLY A 2 -15.58 5.70 3.42
N ILE A 3 -14.49 6.41 3.78
CA ILE A 3 -13.11 6.00 3.44
C ILE A 3 -12.77 4.59 3.95
N ASN A 4 -13.13 4.28 5.19
CA ASN A 4 -12.96 2.95 5.76
C ASN A 4 -13.82 1.88 5.08
N GLU A 5 -15.04 2.23 4.70
CA GLU A 5 -15.96 1.30 4.03
C GLU A 5 -15.47 0.96 2.62
N PHE A 6 -14.89 1.95 1.91
CA PHE A 6 -14.20 1.71 0.64
C PHE A 6 -13.00 0.78 0.86
N PHE A 7 -12.06 1.14 1.72
CA PHE A 7 -10.87 0.34 1.99
C PHE A 7 -11.22 -1.11 2.39
N GLU A 8 -12.24 -1.31 3.23
CA GLU A 8 -12.72 -2.64 3.60
C GLU A 8 -13.38 -3.40 2.42
N LYS A 9 -14.38 -2.82 1.76
CA LYS A 9 -15.16 -3.52 0.72
C LYS A 9 -14.39 -3.71 -0.59
N VAL A 10 -13.55 -2.74 -0.93
CA VAL A 10 -12.90 -2.61 -2.23
C VAL A 10 -11.48 -3.18 -2.16
N LEU A 11 -10.72 -2.79 -1.13
CA LEU A 11 -9.32 -3.20 -0.98
C LEU A 11 -9.15 -4.39 -0.04
N GLY A 12 -10.16 -4.74 0.75
CA GLY A 12 -10.16 -5.94 1.60
C GLY A 12 -9.61 -5.70 3.01
N GLN A 13 -9.34 -4.46 3.40
CA GLN A 13 -8.83 -4.12 4.73
C GLN A 13 -9.19 -2.67 5.11
N LYS A 14 -9.66 -2.44 6.34
CA LYS A 14 -9.92 -1.09 6.88
C LYS A 14 -8.62 -0.28 7.03
N LEU A 15 -8.73 1.05 6.98
CA LEU A 15 -7.66 1.88 7.51
C LEU A 15 -7.59 1.72 9.04
N PRO A 16 -6.38 1.76 9.64
CA PRO A 16 -6.20 1.70 11.08
C PRO A 16 -6.99 2.77 11.84
N ASN A 17 -7.20 3.94 11.23
CA ASN A 17 -8.09 5.00 11.71
C ASN A 17 -8.54 5.90 10.53
N GLN A 18 -9.54 6.75 10.78
CA GLN A 18 -10.13 7.65 9.77
C GLN A 18 -9.18 8.72 9.20
N TYR A 19 -8.00 8.90 9.81
CA TYR A 19 -6.97 9.85 9.40
C TYR A 19 -5.68 9.14 8.94
N SER A 20 -5.74 7.83 8.71
CA SER A 20 -4.58 7.07 8.24
C SER A 20 -4.25 7.46 6.81
N TRP A 21 -2.96 7.59 6.53
CA TRP A 21 -2.44 7.95 5.21
C TRP A 21 -2.43 6.78 4.23
N GLY A 22 -2.78 5.58 4.71
CA GLY A 22 -2.85 4.39 3.92
C GLY A 22 -2.91 3.14 4.78
N CYS A 23 -2.87 2.00 4.11
CA CYS A 23 -2.62 0.70 4.72
C CYS A 23 -1.95 -0.25 3.72
N PHE A 24 -1.10 -1.13 4.25
CA PHE A 24 -0.71 -2.33 3.54
C PHE A 24 -1.88 -3.31 3.53
N VAL A 25 -2.18 -3.88 2.36
CA VAL A 25 -3.22 -4.87 2.11
C VAL A 25 -2.53 -6.21 1.77
N PRO A 26 -2.31 -7.11 2.74
CA PRO A 26 -1.55 -8.33 2.53
C PRO A 26 -2.14 -9.26 1.48
N ALA A 27 -3.48 -9.41 1.45
CA ALA A 27 -4.17 -10.26 0.49
C ALA A 27 -3.94 -9.83 -0.97
N ARG A 28 -3.62 -8.54 -1.17
CA ARG A 28 -3.30 -7.97 -2.46
C ARG A 28 -1.84 -7.54 -2.51
N ASN A 29 -0.97 -7.94 -1.60
CA ASN A 29 0.42 -7.47 -1.42
C ASN A 29 0.65 -5.98 -1.79
N ALA A 30 -0.31 -5.09 -1.54
CA ALA A 30 -0.32 -3.75 -2.09
C ALA A 30 -0.29 -2.71 -0.98
N MET A 31 0.45 -1.62 -1.18
CA MET A 31 0.34 -0.43 -0.37
C MET A 31 -0.74 0.47 -0.96
N CYS A 32 -1.77 0.79 -0.18
CA CYS A 32 -2.86 1.67 -0.61
C CYS A 32 -2.79 2.96 0.21
N LEU A 33 -2.40 4.06 -0.43
CA LEU A 33 -2.22 5.36 0.19
C LEU A 33 -3.39 6.28 -0.12
N THR A 34 -3.76 7.14 0.82
CA THR A 34 -4.68 8.25 0.59
C THR A 34 -3.91 9.41 -0.04
N ILE A 35 -4.39 9.93 -1.16
CA ILE A 35 -3.75 11.05 -1.87
C ILE A 35 -4.70 12.23 -1.86
N TRP A 36 -4.26 13.35 -1.30
CA TRP A 36 -5.00 14.60 -1.41
C TRP A 36 -4.81 15.20 -2.79
N GLN A 37 -5.91 15.41 -3.51
CA GLN A 37 -5.90 16.01 -4.83
C GLN A 37 -5.20 17.38 -4.81
N GLU A 38 -5.38 18.13 -3.72
CA GLU A 38 -4.82 19.46 -3.50
C GLU A 38 -3.31 19.44 -3.24
N GLU A 39 -2.74 18.29 -2.86
CA GLU A 39 -1.30 18.12 -2.63
C GLU A 39 -0.56 17.61 -3.88
N ILE A 40 -1.28 17.30 -4.97
CA ILE A 40 -0.66 16.88 -6.22
C ILE A 40 0.00 18.09 -6.88
N SER A 41 1.32 18.01 -7.07
CA SER A 41 2.09 19.02 -7.77
C SER A 41 2.92 18.39 -8.88
N HIS A 42 2.84 18.95 -10.08
CA HIS A 42 3.61 18.48 -11.25
C HIS A 42 3.45 16.96 -11.53
N GLY A 43 2.26 16.41 -11.31
CA GLY A 43 2.00 14.97 -11.51
C GLY A 43 2.67 14.07 -10.46
N ARG A 44 3.07 14.61 -9.32
CA ARG A 44 3.69 13.88 -8.22
C ARG A 44 2.93 14.10 -6.91
N VAL A 45 3.00 13.10 -6.06
CA VAL A 45 2.35 13.07 -4.74
C VAL A 45 3.37 12.78 -3.67
N GLU A 46 3.25 13.44 -2.53
CA GLU A 46 4.03 13.12 -1.35
C GLU A 46 3.54 11.79 -0.77
N VAL A 47 4.47 10.86 -0.58
CA VAL A 47 4.18 9.53 0.00
C VAL A 47 4.77 9.36 1.40
N HIS A 48 5.62 10.31 1.81
CA HIS A 48 6.19 10.33 3.16
C HIS A 48 6.57 11.76 3.57
N SER A 49 6.10 12.17 4.75
CA SER A 49 6.53 13.39 5.45
C SER A 49 7.04 13.04 6.84
N GLU A 50 8.23 13.53 7.19
CA GLU A 50 8.67 13.58 8.59
C GLU A 50 7.94 14.65 9.40
N THR A 51 7.23 15.55 8.71
CA THR A 51 6.52 16.66 9.33
C THR A 51 5.34 16.13 10.16
N PRO A 52 5.35 16.32 11.49
CA PRO A 52 4.23 15.91 12.31
C PRO A 52 3.00 16.76 12.01
N TYR A 53 1.81 16.15 11.97
CA TYR A 53 0.56 16.89 11.78
C TYR A 53 -0.12 17.15 13.13
N ARG A 54 -0.74 18.33 13.26
CA ARG A 54 -1.54 18.68 14.44
C ARG A 54 -2.97 18.18 14.24
N THR A 55 -3.46 17.42 15.21
CA THR A 55 -4.87 17.04 15.30
C THR A 55 -5.75 18.24 15.66
N LYS A 56 -7.08 18.12 15.45
CA LYS A 56 -8.06 19.17 15.85
C LYS A 56 -8.01 19.53 17.34
N ALA A 57 -7.52 18.63 18.20
CA ALA A 57 -7.34 18.86 19.63
C ALA A 57 -5.95 19.44 20.00
N GLY A 58 -5.14 19.81 19.00
CA GLY A 58 -3.81 20.38 19.21
C GLY A 58 -2.69 19.37 19.48
N HIS A 59 -3.01 18.07 19.58
CA HIS A 59 -1.98 17.03 19.72
C HIS A 59 -1.14 16.92 18.45
N ILE A 60 0.17 16.92 18.61
CA ILE A 60 1.15 16.60 17.58
C ILE A 60 1.18 15.07 17.47
N ASN A 61 0.71 14.52 16.35
CA ASN A 61 0.71 13.08 16.15
C ASN A 61 1.87 12.67 15.24
N HIS A 62 2.74 11.82 15.77
CA HIS A 62 3.84 11.22 15.05
C HIS A 62 3.40 9.83 14.57
N ASN A 63 2.62 9.75 13.49
CA ASN A 63 2.36 8.48 12.76
C ASN A 63 3.63 7.96 12.03
N TRP A 64 4.81 8.29 12.56
CA TRP A 64 6.13 8.11 11.98
C TRP A 64 6.46 6.64 11.74
N THR A 65 6.22 5.78 12.72
CA THR A 65 6.57 4.36 12.63
C THR A 65 5.76 3.63 11.57
N ALA A 66 4.46 3.94 11.43
CA ALA A 66 3.62 3.35 10.39
C ALA A 66 4.08 3.79 8.99
N ARG A 67 4.32 5.09 8.82
CA ARG A 67 4.82 5.64 7.55
C ARG A 67 6.20 5.13 7.16
N LYS A 68 7.09 4.94 8.13
CA LYS A 68 8.41 4.35 7.89
C LYS A 68 8.29 2.91 7.38
N ASN A 69 7.49 2.09 8.04
CA ASN A 69 7.22 0.71 7.60
C ASN A 69 6.57 0.68 6.22
N ASP A 70 5.63 1.59 5.96
CA ASP A 70 4.98 1.71 4.66
C ASP A 70 6.00 2.10 3.58
N LEU A 71 6.89 3.05 3.85
CA LEU A 71 7.96 3.46 2.94
C LEU A 71 8.95 2.32 2.67
N GLU A 72 9.34 1.57 3.70
CA GLU A 72 10.21 0.39 3.57
C GLU A 72 9.56 -0.68 2.67
N LEU A 73 8.25 -0.90 2.79
CA LEU A 73 7.50 -1.80 1.92
C LEU A 73 7.53 -1.32 0.46
N VAL A 74 7.27 -0.03 0.22
CA VAL A 74 7.35 0.56 -1.13
C VAL A 74 8.75 0.40 -1.73
N GLN A 75 9.79 0.71 -0.96
CA GLN A 75 11.20 0.53 -1.36
C GLN A 75 11.54 -0.94 -1.65
N SER A 76 10.86 -1.89 -0.99
CA SER A 76 10.99 -3.33 -1.22
C SER A 76 10.25 -3.83 -2.46
N GLY A 77 9.66 -2.94 -3.27
CA GLY A 77 8.99 -3.28 -4.53
C GLY A 77 7.51 -3.64 -4.40
N VAL A 78 6.90 -3.37 -3.23
CA VAL A 78 5.45 -3.53 -3.05
C VAL A 78 4.71 -2.56 -3.99
N ALA A 79 3.74 -3.11 -4.73
CA ALA A 79 2.93 -2.30 -5.63
C ALA A 79 2.16 -1.25 -4.83
N THR A 80 2.25 0.00 -5.26
CA THR A 80 1.69 1.14 -4.54
C THR A 80 0.56 1.76 -5.34
N PHE A 81 -0.58 1.97 -4.69
CA PHE A 81 -1.76 2.56 -5.27
C PHE A 81 -2.22 3.74 -4.44
N GLY A 82 -2.65 4.78 -5.12
CA GLY A 82 -3.19 6.01 -4.57
C GLY A 82 -4.69 6.04 -4.67
N VAL A 83 -5.38 6.17 -3.54
CA VAL A 83 -6.82 6.44 -3.47
C VAL A 83 -6.99 7.94 -3.32
N MET A 84 -7.46 8.60 -4.38
CA MET A 84 -7.59 10.05 -4.37
C MET A 84 -8.74 10.50 -3.48
N ILE A 85 -8.44 11.50 -2.64
CA ILE A 85 -9.36 12.20 -1.75
C ILE A 85 -9.22 13.69 -2.00
N SER A 86 -10.30 14.44 -1.84
CA SER A 86 -10.28 15.90 -1.93
C SER A 86 -10.89 16.49 -0.68
N CYS A 87 -10.24 17.55 -0.22
CA CYS A 87 -10.79 18.46 0.74
C CYS A 87 -11.52 19.56 -0.03
N GLY A 88 -12.80 19.33 -0.34
CA GLY A 88 -13.64 20.42 -0.82
C GLY A 88 -13.70 21.50 0.25
N LYS A 89 -13.07 22.65 0.00
CA LYS A 89 -13.26 23.84 0.83
C LYS A 89 -14.68 24.33 0.57
N MET A 90 -15.61 23.97 1.46
CA MET A 90 -16.90 24.67 1.53
C MET A 90 -16.57 26.12 1.87
N ILE A 91 -16.99 27.04 1.01
CA ILE A 91 -16.56 28.45 1.01
C ILE A 91 -16.82 29.15 2.35
N ASP A 92 -17.72 28.63 3.18
CA ASP A 92 -18.19 29.24 4.44
C ASP A 92 -17.94 28.44 5.73
N GLU A 93 -17.15 27.37 5.72
CA GLU A 93 -16.82 26.66 6.97
C GLU A 93 -15.31 26.48 7.14
N ASP A 94 -14.76 26.88 8.30
CA ASP A 94 -13.41 26.51 8.80
C ASP A 94 -13.27 24.99 9.06
N LYS A 95 -14.14 24.17 8.48
CA LYS A 95 -14.18 22.73 8.58
C LYS A 95 -13.79 22.13 7.24
N TRP A 96 -12.61 21.54 7.24
CA TRP A 96 -12.20 20.58 6.23
C TRP A 96 -13.12 19.36 6.32
N ASN A 97 -14.10 19.27 5.41
CA ASN A 97 -14.90 18.08 5.21
C ASN A 97 -14.22 17.26 4.13
N ILE A 98 -13.77 16.04 4.46
CA ILE A 98 -13.33 15.07 3.46
C ILE A 98 -14.56 14.78 2.60
N MET A 99 -14.66 15.45 1.44
CA MET A 99 -15.80 15.28 0.55
C MET A 99 -15.74 13.85 0.02
N GLN A 100 -16.89 13.19 0.01
CA GLN A 100 -17.02 11.78 -0.28
C GLN A 100 -16.18 11.39 -1.50
N LEU A 101 -15.32 10.39 -1.26
CA LEU A 101 -14.56 9.62 -2.23
C LEU A 101 -15.24 9.62 -3.60
N ASN A 102 -14.54 10.11 -4.62
CA ASN A 102 -14.81 9.57 -5.94
C ASN A 102 -14.15 8.18 -5.97
N SER A 103 -14.90 7.16 -5.54
CA SER A 103 -14.48 5.74 -5.43
C SER A 103 -13.94 5.13 -6.73
N HIS A 104 -13.91 5.90 -7.82
CA HIS A 104 -13.44 5.52 -9.15
C HIS A 104 -12.00 5.97 -9.44
N GLN A 105 -11.36 6.71 -8.54
CA GLN A 105 -10.06 7.35 -8.78
C GLN A 105 -8.96 6.71 -7.94
N ILE A 106 -8.70 5.43 -8.21
CA ILE A 106 -7.47 4.75 -7.78
C ILE A 106 -6.42 4.98 -8.85
N PHE A 107 -5.19 5.30 -8.48
CA PHE A 107 -4.08 5.47 -9.41
C PHE A 107 -2.92 4.57 -9.03
N LYS A 108 -2.17 4.08 -10.01
CA LYS A 108 -0.90 3.43 -9.73
C LYS A 108 0.13 4.50 -9.41
N LEU A 109 0.82 4.35 -8.28
CA LEU A 109 1.97 5.19 -7.96
C LEU A 109 3.25 4.50 -8.41
N THR A 110 4.12 5.27 -9.03
CA THR A 110 5.37 4.77 -9.60
C THR A 110 6.50 5.75 -9.31
N ASP A 111 7.74 5.35 -9.62
CA ASP A 111 8.88 6.28 -9.64
C ASP A 111 9.07 7.02 -8.29
N LEU A 112 9.37 6.25 -7.24
CA LEU A 112 9.68 6.81 -5.92
C LEU A 112 10.99 7.61 -5.98
N GLN A 113 10.93 8.89 -5.63
CA GLN A 113 12.08 9.79 -5.62
C GLN A 113 12.11 10.64 -4.37
N PHE A 114 13.32 10.93 -3.89
CA PHE A 114 13.54 11.90 -2.83
C PHE A 114 13.78 13.29 -3.44
N ASP A 115 12.96 14.27 -3.07
CA ASP A 115 13.13 15.66 -3.44
C ASP A 115 14.00 16.37 -2.39
N ASN A 116 15.23 16.73 -2.78
CA ASN A 116 16.17 17.43 -1.92
C ASN A 116 15.72 18.85 -1.55
N GLY A 117 14.92 19.52 -2.38
CA GLY A 117 14.44 20.87 -2.12
C GLY A 117 13.38 20.90 -1.04
N SER A 118 12.42 19.97 -1.11
CA SER A 118 11.33 19.87 -0.15
C SER A 118 11.57 18.88 1.00
N GLN A 119 12.68 18.12 0.96
CA GLN A 119 13.05 17.07 1.91
C GLN A 119 11.95 16.01 2.07
N LYS A 120 11.33 15.61 0.96
CA LYS A 120 10.15 14.72 0.93
C LYS A 120 10.33 13.59 -0.07
N TRP A 121 9.73 12.45 0.22
CA TRP A 121 9.60 11.39 -0.78
C TRP A 121 8.32 11.59 -1.57
N THR A 122 8.45 11.54 -2.89
CA THR A 122 7.33 11.68 -3.83
C THR A 122 7.27 10.51 -4.79
N MET A 123 6.08 10.22 -5.30
CA MET A 123 5.85 9.25 -6.37
C MET A 123 5.10 9.92 -7.53
N ALA A 124 5.33 9.46 -8.75
CA ALA A 124 4.58 9.87 -9.92
C ALA A 124 3.16 9.27 -9.90
N VAL A 125 2.19 10.09 -10.31
CA VAL A 125 0.78 9.72 -10.50
C VAL A 125 0.30 10.16 -11.89
N ASP A 126 -0.28 9.24 -12.65
CA ASP A 126 -0.91 9.54 -13.95
C ASP A 126 -2.43 9.73 -13.76
N LEU A 127 -2.86 10.99 -13.64
CA LEU A 127 -4.26 11.34 -13.41
C LEU A 127 -5.17 11.01 -14.61
N CYS A 128 -4.60 10.77 -15.79
CA CYS A 128 -5.35 10.39 -16.97
C CYS A 128 -5.61 8.88 -17.05
N LYS A 129 -4.97 8.06 -16.19
CA LYS A 129 -5.08 6.60 -16.20
C LYS A 129 -5.48 6.03 -14.84
N PRO A 130 -6.73 6.23 -14.41
CA PRO A 130 -7.25 5.57 -13.22
C PRO A 130 -7.23 4.05 -13.41
N VAL A 131 -6.91 3.34 -12.32
CA VAL A 131 -6.90 1.89 -12.23
C VAL A 131 -8.26 1.45 -11.71
N MET A 132 -8.91 0.55 -12.45
CA MET A 132 -10.10 -0.13 -11.94
C MET A 132 -9.72 -0.99 -10.73
N VAL A 133 -10.50 -0.92 -9.66
CA VAL A 133 -10.36 -1.71 -8.44
C VAL A 133 -10.05 -3.19 -8.72
N GLU A 134 -10.81 -3.77 -9.65
CA GLU A 134 -10.74 -5.19 -10.02
C GLU A 134 -9.41 -5.57 -10.68
N LYS A 135 -8.68 -4.58 -11.22
CA LYS A 135 -7.35 -4.74 -11.83
C LYS A 135 -6.19 -4.51 -10.87
N VAL A 136 -6.46 -4.24 -9.58
CA VAL A 136 -5.44 -4.25 -8.53
C VAL A 136 -5.08 -5.71 -8.24
N CYS A 137 -4.27 -6.29 -9.12
CA CYS A 137 -3.80 -7.66 -9.07
C CYS A 137 -2.29 -7.71 -8.91
N PHE A 138 -1.82 -8.61 -8.05
CA PHE A 138 -0.43 -9.05 -8.05
C PHE A 138 -0.23 -9.98 -9.22
N ASN A 139 0.68 -9.61 -10.12
CA ASN A 139 1.01 -10.48 -11.21
C ASN A 139 1.75 -11.69 -10.62
N ALA A 140 1.05 -12.82 -10.53
CA ALA A 140 1.58 -14.06 -9.96
C ALA A 140 2.58 -14.74 -10.90
N GLU A 141 2.56 -14.43 -12.20
CA GLU A 141 3.44 -15.08 -13.18
C GLU A 141 4.93 -14.77 -12.95
N PRO A 142 5.38 -13.51 -12.80
CA PRO A 142 6.76 -13.20 -12.42
C PRO A 142 7.15 -13.84 -11.08
N ALA A 143 6.22 -13.88 -10.14
CA ALA A 143 6.45 -14.42 -8.82
C ALA A 143 6.70 -15.94 -8.87
N LEU A 144 5.85 -16.66 -9.60
CA LEU A 144 6.00 -18.09 -9.85
C LEU A 144 7.28 -18.40 -10.63
N ALA A 145 7.65 -17.56 -11.60
CA ALA A 145 8.89 -17.70 -12.36
C ALA A 145 10.13 -17.56 -11.45
N THR A 146 10.15 -16.58 -10.54
CA THR A 146 11.24 -16.40 -9.57
C THR A 146 11.35 -17.59 -8.61
N ILE A 147 10.23 -18.09 -8.10
CA ILE A 147 10.23 -19.26 -7.21
C ILE A 147 10.68 -20.51 -7.97
N ALA A 148 10.28 -20.69 -9.23
CA ALA A 148 10.66 -21.85 -10.05
C ALA A 148 12.18 -21.94 -10.32
N LYS A 149 12.93 -20.84 -10.24
CA LYS A 149 14.40 -20.86 -10.26
C LYS A 149 15.00 -21.59 -9.06
N SER A 150 14.30 -21.62 -7.93
CA SER A 150 14.69 -22.34 -6.72
C SER A 150 13.82 -23.59 -6.52
N LYS A 151 14.35 -24.75 -6.94
CA LYS A 151 13.62 -26.03 -6.88
C LYS A 151 13.10 -26.36 -5.47
N LEU A 152 13.88 -26.07 -4.43
CA LEU A 152 13.51 -26.37 -3.04
C LEU A 152 12.42 -25.41 -2.54
N ALA A 153 12.57 -24.11 -2.75
CA ALA A 153 11.56 -23.13 -2.36
C ALA A 153 10.23 -23.35 -3.09
N PHE A 154 10.27 -23.68 -4.39
CA PHE A 154 9.08 -24.02 -5.17
C PHE A 154 8.30 -25.19 -4.57
N ILE A 155 9.00 -26.25 -4.14
CA ILE A 155 8.35 -27.41 -3.51
C ILE A 155 7.70 -27.00 -2.19
N THR A 156 8.41 -26.24 -1.34
CA THR A 156 7.88 -25.77 -0.04
C THR A 156 6.66 -24.88 -0.22
N VAL A 157 6.74 -23.87 -1.09
CA VAL A 157 5.64 -22.94 -1.39
C VAL A 157 4.45 -23.69 -2.00
N SER A 158 4.67 -24.59 -2.96
CA SER A 158 3.59 -25.37 -3.59
C SER A 158 2.87 -26.27 -2.59
N LYS A 159 3.59 -26.90 -1.65
CA LYS A 159 2.99 -27.69 -0.57
C LYS A 159 2.14 -26.80 0.35
N ALA A 160 2.64 -25.64 0.73
CA ALA A 160 1.90 -24.69 1.56
C ALA A 160 0.61 -24.20 0.88
N ILE A 161 0.67 -23.88 -0.42
CA ILE A 161 -0.52 -23.45 -1.17
C ILE A 161 -1.59 -24.55 -1.20
N LYS A 162 -1.20 -25.82 -1.40
CA LYS A 162 -2.12 -26.96 -1.29
C LYS A 162 -2.77 -27.10 0.10
N LEU A 163 -2.12 -26.59 1.14
CA LEU A 163 -2.62 -26.55 2.52
C LEU A 163 -3.43 -25.27 2.82
N GLY A 164 -3.76 -24.47 1.82
CA GLY A 164 -4.59 -23.26 1.97
C GLY A 164 -3.82 -21.98 2.27
N TRP A 165 -2.48 -22.00 2.23
CA TRP A 165 -1.67 -20.79 2.40
C TRP A 165 -1.68 -19.94 1.12
N GLN A 166 -1.72 -18.63 1.27
CA GLN A 166 -1.72 -17.66 0.18
C GLN A 166 -0.37 -16.94 0.14
N LEU A 167 0.25 -16.83 -1.04
CA LEU A 167 1.47 -16.03 -1.24
C LEU A 167 1.10 -14.54 -1.16
N VAL A 168 1.68 -13.83 -0.20
CA VAL A 168 1.38 -12.41 0.10
C VAL A 168 2.59 -11.48 0.00
N GLY A 169 3.77 -12.02 -0.27
CA GLY A 169 4.99 -11.23 -0.46
C GLY A 169 6.06 -12.07 -1.13
N LEU A 170 6.86 -11.46 -2.00
CA LEU A 170 7.97 -12.13 -2.67
C LEU A 170 9.02 -11.10 -3.05
N ASN A 171 10.28 -11.38 -2.72
CA ASN A 171 11.44 -10.65 -3.22
C ASN A 171 12.50 -11.64 -3.72
N GLU A 172 13.74 -11.20 -3.93
CA GLU A 172 14.82 -12.04 -4.44
C GLU A 172 15.29 -13.14 -3.46
N THR A 173 15.01 -13.00 -2.16
CA THR A 173 15.55 -13.88 -1.12
C THR A 173 14.48 -14.65 -0.34
N VAL A 174 13.25 -14.15 -0.28
CA VAL A 174 12.17 -14.77 0.52
C VAL A 174 10.80 -14.70 -0.15
N ALA A 175 9.99 -15.73 0.09
CA ALA A 175 8.55 -15.77 -0.17
C ALA A 175 7.78 -15.74 1.16
N THR A 176 6.84 -14.82 1.30
CA THR A 176 5.97 -14.69 2.48
C THR A 176 4.58 -15.23 2.16
N LEU A 177 4.08 -16.14 2.98
CA LEU A 177 2.74 -16.71 2.89
C LEU A 177 1.90 -16.38 4.12
N MET A 178 0.58 -16.38 3.95
CA MET A 178 -0.38 -16.30 5.05
C MET A 178 -1.45 -17.37 5.00
N LEU A 179 -1.89 -17.82 6.18
CA LEU A 179 -3.06 -18.68 6.37
C LEU A 179 -4.12 -17.93 7.18
N ASN A 180 -5.33 -17.86 6.64
CA ASN A 180 -6.51 -17.22 7.27
C ASN A 180 -6.23 -15.80 7.81
N SER A 181 -5.32 -15.06 7.17
CA SER A 181 -4.89 -13.71 7.57
C SER A 181 -4.37 -13.56 9.00
N LYS A 182 -4.00 -14.67 9.66
CA LYS A 182 -3.56 -14.68 11.07
C LYS A 182 -2.18 -15.28 11.26
N GLN A 183 -1.83 -16.26 10.44
CA GLN A 183 -0.55 -16.97 10.55
C GLN A 183 0.31 -16.60 9.36
N LYS A 184 1.58 -16.27 9.62
CA LYS A 184 2.57 -15.89 8.63
C LYS A 184 3.58 -17.02 8.48
N MET A 185 4.07 -17.24 7.27
CA MET A 185 5.19 -18.15 7.03
C MET A 185 6.15 -17.48 6.06
N THR A 186 7.45 -17.54 6.33
CA THR A 186 8.48 -17.01 5.44
C THR A 186 9.31 -18.18 4.95
N VAL A 187 9.39 -18.35 3.63
CA VAL A 187 10.18 -19.38 2.96
C VAL A 187 11.41 -18.71 2.35
N SER A 188 12.60 -19.19 2.68
CA SER A 188 13.86 -18.80 2.05
C SER A 188 13.91 -19.31 0.61
N LEU A 189 14.19 -18.42 -0.34
CA LEU A 189 14.37 -18.79 -1.74
C LEU A 189 15.74 -19.42 -2.02
N ILE A 190 16.67 -19.37 -1.06
CA ILE A 190 18.02 -19.93 -1.20
C ILE A 190 17.99 -21.45 -1.02
N ASP A 191 17.35 -21.93 0.03
CA ASP A 191 17.40 -23.33 0.46
C ASP A 191 16.00 -23.95 0.68
N GLY A 192 14.92 -23.17 0.56
CA GLY A 192 13.56 -23.64 0.78
C GLY A 192 13.19 -23.87 2.25
N SER A 193 14.07 -23.47 3.20
CA SER A 193 13.76 -23.46 4.63
C SER A 193 12.63 -22.48 4.94
N TYR A 194 11.91 -22.67 6.05
CA TYR A 194 10.82 -21.78 6.41
C TYR A 194 10.68 -21.55 7.91
N THR A 195 10.16 -20.37 8.26
CA THR A 195 9.76 -19.98 9.61
C THR A 195 8.26 -19.66 9.63
N ARG A 196 7.56 -20.00 10.71
CA ARG A 196 6.12 -19.80 10.89
C ARG A 196 5.84 -19.04 12.18
#